data_AF-A0A7S7ZLF8-F1
#
_entry.id   AF-A0A7S7ZLF8-F1
#
_cell.length_a   1.000
_cell.length_b   1.000
_cell.length_c   1.000
_cell.angle_alpha   90.00
_cell.angle_beta   90.00
_cell.angle_gamma   90.00
#
_symmetry.space_group_name_H-M   'P 1'
#
loop_
_entity.id
_entity.type
_entity.pdbx_description
1 polymer ?
#
loop_
_entity_poly.entity_id
_entity_poly.type
_entity_poly.pdbx_seq_one_letter_code
_entity_poly.pdbx_strand_id
1 'polypeptide(L)'
;MADADLDVVIRQLARQLHTGLMSRAKQRRDRFNGLAAKAKGKETGTRFKMMAKATMEQATAAARRLQMSADNVADSYARAMRLAASTPIEVKAEKPAKDKQAKKAAKAKKAKKAK
;
A
#
# COMPACT_ATOMS: atom_id res chain seq x y z
N MET A 1 30.83 2.47 -0.11
CA MET A 1 29.47 2.00 -0.45
C MET A 1 28.55 3.14 -0.08
N ALA A 2 28.04 3.90 -1.06
CA ALA A 2 27.03 4.91 -0.75
C ALA A 2 25.81 4.15 -0.21
N ASP A 3 25.39 4.48 1.01
CA ASP A 3 24.15 3.97 1.58
C ASP A 3 23.04 4.16 0.54
N ALA A 4 22.33 3.08 0.20
CA ALA A 4 21.26 3.17 -0.78
C ALA A 4 20.22 4.17 -0.27
N ASP A 5 19.87 5.17 -1.08
CA ASP A 5 18.79 6.10 -0.76
C ASP A 5 17.52 5.31 -0.42
N LEU A 6 16.75 5.82 0.55
CA LEU A 6 15.59 5.09 1.08
C LEU A 6 14.56 4.74 -0.01
N ASP A 7 14.48 5.49 -1.11
CA ASP A 7 13.61 5.15 -2.25
C ASP A 7 14.06 3.87 -2.97
N VAL A 8 15.37 3.64 -3.10
CA VAL A 8 15.93 2.40 -3.64
C VAL A 8 15.62 1.22 -2.73
N VAL A 9 15.74 1.42 -1.41
CA VAL A 9 15.41 0.41 -0.39
C VAL A 9 13.92 0.05 -0.46
N ILE A 10 13.03 1.04 -0.60
CA ILE A 10 11.58 0.84 -0.74
C ILE A 10 11.27 -0.03 -1.96
N ARG A 11 11.85 0.28 -3.13
CA ARG A 11 11.65 -0.52 -4.35
C ARG A 11 12.22 -1.94 -4.19
N GLN A 12 13.36 -2.10 -3.52
CA GLN A 12 13.96 -3.41 -3.27
C GLN A 12 13.10 -4.28 -2.35
N LEU A 13 12.59 -3.71 -1.25
CA LEU A 13 11.69 -4.40 -0.32
C LEU A 13 10.42 -4.86 -1.04
N ALA A 14 9.84 -4.01 -1.89
CA ALA A 14 8.66 -4.37 -2.67
C ALA A 14 8.91 -5.54 -3.63
N ARG A 15 10.08 -5.61 -4.27
CA ARG A 15 10.49 -6.76 -5.10
C ARG A 15 10.61 -8.04 -4.28
N GLN A 16 11.21 -7.97 -3.09
CA GLN A 16 11.31 -9.11 -2.18
C GLN A 16 9.91 -9.61 -1.76
N LEU A 17 9.03 -8.71 -1.33
CA LEU A 17 7.66 -9.05 -0.96
C LEU A 17 6.86 -9.61 -2.15
N HIS A 18 7.02 -9.06 -3.35
CA HIS A 18 6.42 -9.59 -4.58
C HIS A 18 6.83 -11.04 -4.81
N THR A 19 8.13 -11.34 -4.75
CA THR A 19 8.63 -12.72 -4.95
C THR A 19 8.11 -13.68 -3.87
N GLY A 20 8.10 -13.25 -2.61
CA GLY A 20 7.58 -14.04 -1.48
C GLY A 20 6.08 -14.31 -1.59
N LEU A 21 5.30 -13.32 -2.03
CA LEU A 21 3.86 -13.46 -2.26
C LEU A 21 3.57 -14.42 -3.42
N MET A 22 4.28 -14.28 -4.54
CA MET A 22 4.11 -15.17 -5.70
C MET A 22 4.53 -16.60 -5.41
N SER A 23 5.58 -16.81 -4.61
CA SER A 23 5.99 -18.16 -4.16
C SER A 23 4.88 -18.83 -3.35
N ARG A 24 4.33 -18.15 -2.35
CA ARG A 24 3.21 -18.67 -1.54
C ARG A 24 1.94 -18.89 -2.38
N ALA A 25 1.66 -18.01 -3.32
CA ALA A 25 0.54 -18.16 -4.25
C ALA A 25 0.66 -19.43 -5.10
N LYS A 26 1.86 -19.72 -5.63
CA LYS A 26 2.14 -20.96 -6.37
C LYS A 26 1.94 -22.19 -5.50
N GLN A 27 2.49 -22.21 -4.28
CA GLN A 27 2.29 -23.33 -3.35
C GLN A 27 0.80 -23.59 -3.08
N ARG A 28 0.02 -22.51 -2.90
CA ARG A 28 -1.43 -22.62 -2.66
C ARG A 28 -2.19 -23.09 -3.90
N ARG A 29 -1.82 -22.63 -5.10
CA ARG A 29 -2.32 -23.14 -6.38
C ARG A 29 -2.07 -24.63 -6.51
N ASP A 30 -0.85 -25.07 -6.23
CA ASP A 30 -0.45 -26.47 -6.37
C ASP A 30 -1.20 -27.37 -5.39
N ARG A 31 -1.43 -26.88 -4.17
CA ARG A 31 -2.31 -27.56 -3.20
C ARG A 31 -3.73 -27.74 -3.75
N PHE A 32 -4.33 -26.69 -4.32
CA PHE A 32 -5.67 -26.80 -4.90
C PHE A 32 -5.71 -27.73 -6.12
N ASN A 33 -4.70 -27.70 -6.97
CA ASN A 33 -4.58 -28.63 -8.09
C ASN A 33 -4.44 -30.09 -7.62
N GLY A 34 -3.67 -30.32 -6.56
CA GLY A 34 -3.56 -31.64 -5.93
C GLY A 34 -4.88 -32.13 -5.33
N LEU A 35 -5.67 -31.23 -4.72
CA LEU A 35 -7.03 -31.54 -4.24
C LEU A 35 -7.98 -31.82 -5.41
N ALA A 36 -7.87 -31.07 -6.51
CA ALA A 36 -8.66 -31.30 -7.72
C ALA A 36 -8.37 -32.67 -8.35
N ALA A 37 -7.10 -33.09 -8.38
CA ALA A 37 -6.70 -34.40 -8.91
C ALA A 37 -7.21 -35.57 -8.06
N LYS A 38 -7.35 -35.36 -6.74
CA LYS A 38 -7.87 -36.36 -5.79
C LYS A 38 -9.40 -36.34 -5.67
N ALA A 39 -10.08 -35.39 -6.31
CA ALA A 39 -11.52 -35.22 -6.19
C ALA A 39 -12.26 -36.35 -6.92
N LYS A 40 -13.14 -37.05 -6.19
CA LYS A 40 -14.01 -38.09 -6.76
C LYS A 40 -15.12 -37.52 -7.65
N GLY A 41 -15.52 -36.27 -7.42
CA GLY A 41 -16.62 -35.60 -8.12
C GLY A 41 -16.13 -34.58 -9.16
N LYS A 42 -16.78 -34.54 -10.32
CA LYS A 42 -16.49 -33.54 -11.37
C LYS A 42 -16.70 -32.10 -10.89
N GLU A 43 -17.74 -31.88 -10.08
CA GLU A 43 -18.05 -30.56 -9.53
C GLU A 43 -16.99 -30.11 -8.51
N THR A 44 -16.60 -30.98 -7.58
CA THR A 44 -15.59 -30.67 -6.57
C THR A 44 -14.22 -30.46 -7.19
N GLY A 45 -13.84 -31.26 -8.19
CA GLY A 45 -12.64 -31.03 -8.99
C GLY A 45 -12.64 -29.67 -9.70
N THR A 46 -13.77 -29.28 -10.29
CA THR A 46 -13.94 -27.98 -10.95
C THR A 46 -13.83 -26.82 -9.96
N ARG A 47 -14.45 -26.94 -8.77
CA ARG A 47 -14.34 -25.93 -7.71
C ARG A 47 -12.89 -25.73 -7.26
N PHE A 48 -12.12 -26.80 -7.07
CA PHE A 48 -10.71 -26.69 -6.71
C PHE A 48 -9.85 -26.05 -7.81
N LYS A 49 -10.10 -26.36 -9.09
CA LYS A 49 -9.44 -25.68 -10.22
C LYS A 49 -9.78 -24.19 -10.26
N MET A 50 -11.05 -23.82 -10.00
CA MET A 50 -11.47 -22.43 -9.88
C MET A 50 -10.75 -21.72 -8.73
N MET A 51 -10.62 -22.35 -7.56
CA MET A 51 -9.87 -21.80 -6.43
C MET A 51 -8.38 -21.63 -6.74
N ALA A 52 -7.78 -22.56 -7.48
CA ALA A 52 -6.38 -22.45 -7.93
C ALA A 52 -6.18 -21.23 -8.84
N LYS A 53 -7.10 -21.02 -9.81
CA LYS A 53 -7.09 -19.87 -10.72
C LYS A 53 -7.30 -18.56 -9.97
N ALA A 54 -8.33 -18.49 -9.13
CA ALA A 54 -8.62 -17.30 -8.33
C ALA A 54 -7.46 -16.92 -7.40
N THR A 55 -6.78 -17.90 -6.81
CA THR A 55 -5.59 -17.65 -5.97
C THR A 55 -4.48 -16.94 -6.76
N MET A 56 -4.21 -17.38 -7.98
CA MET A 56 -3.18 -16.76 -8.82
C MET A 56 -3.60 -15.36 -9.28
N GLU A 57 -4.86 -15.16 -9.67
CA GLU A 57 -5.37 -13.84 -10.10
C GLU A 57 -5.36 -12.82 -8.96
N GLN A 58 -5.79 -13.22 -7.76
CA GLN A 58 -5.76 -12.35 -6.59
C GLN A 58 -4.32 -12.04 -6.16
N ALA A 59 -3.43 -13.05 -6.24
CA ALA A 59 -2.02 -12.84 -5.93
C ALA A 59 -1.36 -11.86 -6.90
N THR A 60 -1.57 -12.01 -8.21
CA THR A 60 -0.98 -11.09 -9.20
C THR A 60 -1.56 -9.68 -9.06
N ALA A 61 -2.86 -9.55 -8.81
CA ALA A 61 -3.47 -8.26 -8.53
C ALA A 61 -2.89 -7.60 -7.26
N ALA A 62 -2.74 -8.36 -6.18
CA ALA A 62 -2.12 -7.87 -4.95
C ALA A 62 -0.65 -7.47 -5.18
N ALA A 63 0.10 -8.26 -5.95
CA ALA A 63 1.50 -7.98 -6.25
C ALA A 63 1.67 -6.68 -7.07
N ARG A 64 0.80 -6.45 -8.07
CA ARG A 64 0.78 -5.19 -8.84
C ARG A 64 0.43 -4.00 -7.96
N ARG A 65 -0.57 -4.13 -7.08
CA ARG A 65 -0.94 -3.08 -6.12
C ARG A 65 0.22 -2.74 -5.18
N LEU A 66 0.96 -3.76 -4.72
CA LEU A 66 2.12 -3.58 -3.88
C LEU A 66 3.24 -2.83 -4.62
N GLN A 67 3.53 -3.20 -5.87
CA GLN A 67 4.51 -2.49 -6.71
C GLN A 67 4.13 -1.01 -6.89
N MET A 68 2.88 -0.74 -7.31
CA MET A 68 2.39 0.62 -7.47
C MET A 68 2.47 1.44 -6.18
N SER A 69 2.14 0.82 -5.04
CA SER A 69 2.27 1.49 -3.74
C SER A 69 3.72 1.82 -3.41
N ALA A 70 4.64 0.90 -3.70
CA ALA A 70 6.05 1.10 -3.43
C ALA A 70 6.65 2.21 -4.31
N ASP A 71 6.30 2.25 -5.60
CA ASP A 71 6.76 3.31 -6.50
C ASP A 71 6.23 4.68 -6.06
N ASN A 72 4.94 4.76 -5.69
CA ASN A 72 4.37 6.01 -5.16
C ASN A 72 5.05 6.48 -3.87
N VAL A 73 5.38 5.57 -2.96
CA VAL A 73 6.08 5.88 -1.70
C VAL A 73 7.52 6.31 -1.98
N ALA A 74 8.24 5.57 -2.82
CA ALA A 74 9.61 5.88 -3.22
C ALA A 74 9.71 7.25 -3.90
N ASP A 75 8.81 7.54 -4.85
CA ASP A 75 8.80 8.82 -5.56
C ASP A 75 8.40 9.98 -4.64
N SER A 76 7.48 9.75 -3.70
CA SER A 76 7.10 10.78 -2.72
C SER A 76 8.25 11.09 -1.77
N TYR A 77 9.02 10.09 -1.35
CA TYR A 77 10.23 10.29 -0.56
C TYR A 77 11.30 11.05 -1.35
N ALA A 78 11.61 10.61 -2.57
CA ALA A 78 12.61 11.27 -3.41
C ALA A 78 12.23 12.74 -3.69
N ARG A 79 10.96 13.03 -3.95
CA ARG A 79 10.46 14.41 -4.08
C ARG A 79 10.64 15.21 -2.79
N ALA A 80 10.29 14.64 -1.63
CA ALA A 80 10.45 15.32 -0.35
C ALA A 80 11.93 15.64 -0.05
N MET A 81 12.85 14.72 -0.37
CA MET A 81 14.28 14.95 -0.20
C MET A 81 14.82 15.99 -1.17
N ARG A 82 14.37 15.99 -2.44
CA ARG A 82 14.73 17.06 -3.40
C ARG A 82 14.22 18.42 -2.93
N LEU A 83 12.99 18.49 -2.41
CA LEU A 83 12.43 19.71 -1.84
C LEU A 83 13.28 20.18 -0.65
N ALA A 84 13.56 19.30 0.32
CA ALA A 84 14.38 19.62 1.49
C ALA A 84 15.82 20.08 1.11
N ALA A 85 16.42 19.48 0.08
CA ALA A 85 17.73 19.88 -0.42
C ALA A 85 17.68 21.21 -1.20
N SER A 86 16.54 21.54 -1.81
CA SER A 86 16.34 22.79 -2.56
C SER A 86 15.86 23.96 -1.70
N THR A 87 15.28 23.71 -0.53
CA THR A 87 14.89 24.75 0.40
C THR A 87 16.13 25.31 1.10
N PRO A 88 16.46 26.62 0.94
CA PRO A 88 17.51 27.21 1.75
C PRO A 88 17.14 27.06 3.24
N ILE A 89 18.13 26.71 4.07
CA ILE A 89 17.97 26.56 5.53
C ILE A 89 17.70 27.95 6.11
N GLU A 90 16.47 28.42 6.00
CA GLU A 90 15.99 29.50 6.86
C GLU A 90 15.77 28.86 8.23
N VAL A 91 16.63 29.22 9.18
CA VAL A 91 16.45 28.95 10.62
C VAL A 91 15.21 29.73 11.07
N LYS A 92 14.02 29.25 10.71
CA LYS A 92 12.75 29.77 11.21
C LYS A 92 12.46 29.10 12.54
N ALA A 93 12.96 29.76 13.58
CA ALA A 93 12.54 29.59 14.95
C ALA A 93 11.03 29.36 15.04
N GLU A 94 10.66 28.30 15.75
CA GLU A 94 9.29 27.94 16.09
C GLU A 94 8.52 29.16 16.60
N LYS A 95 7.35 29.42 16.01
CA LYS A 95 6.29 30.15 16.69
C LYS A 95 5.10 29.20 16.86
N PRO A 96 4.62 28.99 18.10
CA PRO A 96 3.66 27.94 18.40
C PRO A 96 2.30 28.25 17.77
N ALA A 97 1.72 27.25 17.12
CA ALA A 97 0.37 27.29 16.60
C ALA A 97 -0.65 27.26 17.75
N LYS A 98 -1.15 28.43 18.16
CA LYS A 98 -2.47 28.57 18.79
C LYS A 98 -3.35 29.42 17.88
N ASP A 99 -4.65 29.18 17.93
CA ASP A 99 -5.74 29.91 17.23
C ASP A 99 -6.13 29.51 15.81
N LYS A 100 -6.45 28.22 15.60
CA LYS A 100 -7.43 27.83 14.55
C LYS A 100 -8.67 27.08 15.04
N GLN A 101 -8.88 26.93 16.35
CA GLN A 101 -10.09 26.25 16.88
C GLN A 101 -11.15 27.17 17.51
N ALA A 102 -10.85 28.44 17.83
CA ALA A 102 -11.84 29.32 18.46
C ALA A 102 -12.88 29.95 17.49
N LYS A 103 -12.61 30.02 16.18
CA LYS A 103 -13.52 30.73 15.23
C LYS A 103 -14.66 29.89 14.65
N LYS A 104 -14.69 28.56 14.81
CA LYS A 104 -15.81 27.72 14.34
C LYS A 104 -16.95 27.55 15.35
N ALA A 105 -16.73 27.79 16.64
CA ALA A 105 -17.76 27.65 17.67
C ALA A 105 -18.70 28.88 17.79
N ALA A 106 -18.25 30.08 17.39
CA ALA A 106 -19.06 31.31 17.51
C ALA A 106 -20.15 31.46 16.42
N LYS A 107 -19.97 30.85 15.24
CA LYS A 107 -20.98 30.93 14.16
C LYS A 107 -22.16 29.98 14.36
N ALA A 108 -22.02 28.92 15.15
CA ALA A 108 -23.11 27.97 15.40
C ALA A 108 -24.13 28.46 16.44
N LYS A 109 -23.76 29.40 17.33
CA LYS A 109 -24.69 29.94 18.36
C LYS A 109 -25.57 31.10 17.89
N LYS A 110 -25.24 31.79 16.78
CA LYS A 110 -26.10 32.88 16.25
C LYS A 110 -27.22 32.40 15.31
N ALA A 111 -27.15 31.18 14.79
CA ALA A 111 -28.18 30.63 13.89
C ALA A 111 -29.36 29.94 14.60
N LYS A 112 -29.32 29.78 15.94
CA LYS A 112 -30.36 29.08 16.71
C LYS A 112 -31.28 30.00 17.52
N LYS A 113 -31.18 31.33 17.32
CA LYS A 113 -32.01 32.35 18.01
C LYS A 113 -32.90 33.16 17.06
N ALA A 114 -33.01 32.72 15.81
CA ALA A 114 -33.90 33.31 14.81
C ALA A 114 -34.77 32.19 14.19
N LYS A 115 -35.61 31.58 15.02
CA LYS A 115 -36.85 30.91 14.59
C LYS A 115 -37.83 30.93 15.74
#